data_AF-A0A0P9SN55-F1
#
_entry.id   AF-A0A0P9SN55-F1
#
_cell.length_a   1.000
_cell.length_b   1.000
_cell.length_c   1.000
_cell.angle_alpha   90.00
_cell.angle_beta   90.00
_cell.angle_gamma   90.00
#
_symmetry.space_group_name_H-M   'P 1'
#
loop_
_entity.id
_entity.type
_entity.pdbx_description
1 polymer ?
#
loop_
_entity_poly.entity_id
_entity_poly.type
_entity_poly.pdbx_seq_one_letter_code
_entity_poly.pdbx_strand_id
1 'polypeptide(L)'
;MRITAFMIAAALAPPVGAAEPFLVPIYTPTPFFPPELVKTRYAGKVRAQLWIKSDGQVREARAIESGHPQLAAAVEQALRQWRYKPWVGTVGAPPMTTITVPVIFGSHGYRRFNTEVTVGLGNIRCGYLNHEVKSARQDYPKEPLSKVDVFWYTGQALFGSHVAHLRSEPQRQVLLEQLGAAIPMMVSNCRSNPDRLYGDYLPAPIKALMVGVAEQVEGSE
;
A
#
# COMPACT_ATOMS: atom_id res chain seq x y z
N MET A 1 -0.70 2.56 68.54
CA MET A 1 0.24 2.89 67.45
C MET A 1 -0.39 2.42 66.14
N ARG A 2 -0.93 3.34 65.32
CA ARG A 2 -1.60 3.03 64.04
C ARG A 2 -0.69 3.55 62.92
N ILE A 3 -0.11 2.65 62.14
CA ILE A 3 0.70 3.01 60.97
C ILE A 3 -0.24 2.94 59.77
N THR A 4 -0.65 4.10 59.27
CA THR A 4 -1.44 4.26 58.05
C THR A 4 -0.55 3.97 56.83
N ALA A 5 -0.87 2.92 56.08
CA ALA A 5 -0.23 2.62 54.81
C ALA A 5 -0.76 3.57 53.73
N PHE A 6 0.13 4.38 53.15
CA PHE A 6 -0.17 5.17 51.96
C PHE A 6 -0.07 4.26 50.73
N MET A 7 -1.22 3.88 50.17
CA MET A 7 -1.30 3.28 48.84
C MET A 7 -1.05 4.37 47.80
N ILE A 8 0.14 4.38 47.20
CA ILE A 8 0.43 5.19 46.02
C ILE A 8 -0.26 4.53 44.83
N ALA A 9 -1.39 5.09 44.41
CA ALA A 9 -2.01 4.72 43.15
C ALA A 9 -1.12 5.22 42.01
N ALA A 10 -0.36 4.31 41.39
CA ALA A 10 0.36 4.59 40.16
C ALA A 10 -0.67 4.89 39.05
N ALA A 11 -0.78 6.16 38.66
CA ALA A 11 -1.57 6.56 37.51
C ALA A 11 -0.94 5.94 36.26
N LEU A 12 -1.57 4.89 35.72
CA LEU A 12 -1.31 4.38 34.39
C LEU A 12 -1.61 5.51 33.40
N ALA A 13 -0.57 6.17 32.90
CA ALA A 13 -0.71 7.05 31.76
C ALA A 13 -1.31 6.23 30.59
N PRO A 14 -2.33 6.73 29.88
CA PRO A 14 -2.80 6.05 28.68
C PRO A 14 -1.61 5.83 27.74
N PRO A 15 -1.54 4.69 27.03
CA PRO A 15 -0.51 4.48 26.04
C PRO A 15 -0.53 5.69 25.10
N VAL A 16 0.62 6.35 24.96
CA VAL A 16 0.81 7.49 24.06
C VAL A 16 0.15 7.12 22.73
N GLY A 17 -0.94 7.83 22.44
CA GLY A 17 -1.94 7.41 21.47
C GLY A 17 -1.29 7.13 20.12
N ALA A 18 -1.62 5.98 19.54
CA ALA A 18 -1.38 5.75 18.13
C ALA A 18 -1.89 6.97 17.36
N ALA A 19 -1.01 7.65 16.63
CA ALA A 19 -1.42 8.83 15.87
C ALA A 19 -2.57 8.44 14.94
N GLU A 20 -3.56 9.32 14.84
CA GLU A 20 -4.72 9.07 13.98
C GLU A 20 -4.29 8.99 12.51
N PRO A 21 -4.91 8.11 11.70
CA PRO A 21 -4.67 8.10 10.27
C PRO A 21 -5.00 9.46 9.66
N PHE A 22 -4.00 10.15 9.12
CA PHE A 22 -4.15 11.50 8.58
C PHE A 22 -4.24 11.54 7.04
N LEU A 23 -3.91 10.43 6.37
CA LEU A 23 -3.80 10.38 4.92
C LEU A 23 -5.07 9.80 4.30
N VAL A 24 -6.06 10.67 4.09
CA VAL A 24 -7.38 10.30 3.53
C VAL A 24 -7.49 10.79 2.08
N PRO A 25 -7.61 9.90 1.08
CA PRO A 25 -7.71 10.29 -0.32
C PRO A 25 -9.05 10.98 -0.62
N ILE A 26 -9.02 12.04 -1.45
CA ILE A 26 -10.25 12.75 -1.92
C ILE A 26 -10.38 12.76 -3.44
N TYR A 27 -9.26 12.68 -4.17
CA TYR A 27 -9.25 12.59 -5.62
C TYR A 27 -8.00 11.82 -6.04
N THR A 28 -8.19 10.68 -6.68
CA THR A 28 -7.10 9.76 -7.03
C THR A 28 -7.33 9.17 -8.43
N PRO A 29 -7.22 9.99 -9.49
CA PRO A 29 -7.40 9.51 -10.86
C PRO A 29 -6.41 8.39 -11.18
N THR A 30 -6.92 7.35 -11.84
CA THR A 30 -6.11 6.22 -12.30
C THR A 30 -5.21 6.65 -13.45
N PRO A 31 -3.93 6.23 -13.50
CA PRO A 31 -3.06 6.45 -14.65
C PRO A 31 -3.66 5.91 -15.94
N PHE A 32 -3.56 6.68 -17.03
CA PHE A 32 -3.98 6.19 -18.35
C PHE A 32 -3.02 5.10 -18.82
N PHE A 33 -3.54 4.08 -19.51
CA PHE A 33 -2.70 3.08 -20.18
C PHE A 33 -2.34 3.60 -21.58
N PRO A 34 -1.06 3.90 -21.89
CA PRO A 34 -0.67 4.40 -23.21
C PRO A 34 -1.18 3.50 -24.36
N PRO A 35 -1.90 4.05 -25.37
CA PRO A 35 -2.49 3.27 -26.45
C PRO A 35 -1.49 2.43 -27.25
N GLU A 36 -0.26 2.91 -27.44
CA GLU A 36 0.79 2.16 -28.16
C GLU A 36 1.23 0.90 -27.40
N LEU A 37 1.23 0.95 -26.07
CA LEU A 37 1.51 -0.23 -25.24
C LEU A 37 0.33 -1.19 -25.22
N VAL A 38 -0.91 -0.66 -25.27
CA VAL A 38 -2.10 -1.49 -25.45
C VAL A 38 -2.07 -2.25 -26.78
N LYS A 39 -1.75 -1.56 -27.89
CA LYS A 39 -1.65 -2.17 -29.23
C LYS A 39 -0.61 -3.29 -29.29
N THR A 40 0.53 -3.10 -28.63
CA THR A 40 1.62 -4.08 -28.56
C THR A 40 1.43 -5.12 -27.45
N ARG A 41 0.33 -5.04 -26.69
CA ARG A 41 0.03 -5.90 -25.53
C ARG A 41 1.14 -5.88 -24.47
N TYR A 42 1.84 -4.76 -24.35
CA TYR A 42 2.88 -4.56 -23.35
C TYR A 42 2.24 -4.29 -21.99
N ALA A 43 2.36 -5.26 -21.08
CA ALA A 43 2.00 -5.13 -19.68
C ALA A 43 3.24 -4.84 -18.84
N GLY A 44 3.06 -4.17 -17.71
CA GLY A 44 4.19 -3.75 -16.88
C GLY A 44 3.75 -3.18 -15.56
N LYS A 45 4.72 -2.93 -14.68
CA LYS A 45 4.49 -2.30 -13.39
C LYS A 45 5.39 -1.09 -13.21
N VAL A 46 4.92 -0.18 -12.37
CA VAL A 46 5.63 1.02 -11.94
C VAL A 46 5.52 1.12 -10.44
N ARG A 47 6.63 1.39 -9.75
CA ARG A 47 6.58 1.90 -8.38
C ARG A 47 6.89 3.37 -8.40
N ALA A 48 6.02 4.17 -7.80
CA ALA A 48 6.19 5.60 -7.68
C ALA A 48 6.25 6.01 -6.21
N GLN A 49 7.15 6.93 -5.89
CA GLN A 49 7.19 7.62 -4.60
C GLN A 49 6.44 8.95 -4.73
N LEU A 50 5.58 9.25 -3.74
CA LEU A 50 4.86 10.52 -3.64
C LEU A 50 5.34 11.27 -2.41
N TRP A 51 5.43 12.59 -2.54
CA TRP A 51 5.63 13.54 -1.44
C TRP A 51 4.36 14.35 -1.27
N ILE A 52 3.72 14.24 -0.11
CA ILE A 52 2.38 14.79 0.13
C ILE A 52 2.47 15.76 1.29
N LYS A 53 2.08 17.01 1.04
CA LYS A 53 2.08 18.08 2.05
C LYS A 53 0.85 17.98 2.96
N SER A 54 0.94 18.58 4.14
CA SER A 54 -0.17 18.68 5.09
C SER A 54 -1.39 19.46 4.58
N ASP A 55 -1.24 20.27 3.53
CA ASP A 55 -2.36 20.89 2.80
C ASP A 55 -3.12 19.92 1.88
N GLY A 56 -2.75 18.63 1.87
CA GLY A 56 -3.39 17.59 1.09
C GLY A 56 -2.93 17.49 -0.37
N GLN A 57 -2.02 18.36 -0.83
CA GLN A 57 -1.52 18.32 -2.20
C GLN A 57 -0.27 17.43 -2.34
N VAL A 58 -0.21 16.68 -3.44
CA VAL A 58 1.01 16.01 -3.88
C VAL A 58 1.98 17.07 -4.39
N ARG A 59 3.11 17.24 -3.70
CA ARG A 59 4.21 18.11 -4.12
C ARG A 59 4.97 17.54 -5.30
N GLU A 60 5.25 16.24 -5.25
CA GLU A 60 6.01 15.52 -6.26
C GLU A 60 5.53 14.07 -6.33
N ALA A 61 5.54 13.51 -7.55
CA ALA A 61 5.45 12.08 -7.77
C ALA A 61 6.57 11.68 -8.74
N ARG A 62 7.31 10.62 -8.39
CA ARG A 62 8.46 10.14 -9.16
C ARG A 62 8.42 8.62 -9.27
N ALA A 63 8.55 8.10 -10.48
CA ALA A 63 8.76 6.67 -10.70
C ALA A 63 10.16 6.29 -10.20
N ILE A 64 10.21 5.37 -9.24
CA ILE A 64 11.46 4.82 -8.67
C ILE A 64 11.82 3.46 -9.29
N GLU A 65 10.85 2.82 -9.97
CA GLU A 65 11.03 1.59 -10.73
C GLU A 65 9.99 1.56 -11.85
N SER A 66 10.39 1.22 -13.07
CA SER A 66 9.49 1.06 -14.22
C SER A 66 10.10 0.17 -15.29
N GLY A 67 9.28 -0.68 -15.90
CA GLY A 67 9.68 -1.45 -17.09
C GLY A 67 9.65 -0.64 -18.39
N HIS A 68 8.99 0.52 -18.41
CA HIS A 68 8.82 1.32 -19.63
C HIS A 68 8.67 2.83 -19.36
N PRO A 69 9.34 3.71 -20.12
CA PRO A 69 9.30 5.16 -19.87
C PRO A 69 7.89 5.76 -20.03
N GLN A 70 7.09 5.28 -20.99
CA GLN A 70 5.71 5.77 -21.15
C GLN A 70 4.80 5.40 -19.96
N LEU A 71 5.01 4.23 -19.32
CA LEU A 71 4.27 3.87 -18.10
C LEU A 71 4.69 4.76 -16.93
N ALA A 72 5.99 5.03 -16.79
CA ALA A 72 6.51 5.95 -15.77
C ALA A 72 5.87 7.34 -15.92
N ALA A 73 5.87 7.89 -17.13
CA ALA A 73 5.27 9.20 -17.41
C ALA A 73 3.76 9.24 -17.11
N ALA A 74 3.00 8.21 -17.52
CA ALA A 74 1.57 8.13 -17.26
C ALA A 74 1.26 8.08 -15.75
N VAL A 75 2.06 7.33 -15.00
CA VAL A 75 1.93 7.20 -13.54
C VAL A 75 2.27 8.51 -12.84
N GLU A 76 3.39 9.15 -13.16
CA GLU A 76 3.76 10.43 -12.56
C GLU A 76 2.72 11.52 -12.85
N GLN A 77 2.18 11.58 -14.08
CA GLN A 77 1.17 12.56 -14.46
C GLN A 77 -0.13 12.40 -13.66
N ALA A 78 -0.62 11.17 -13.47
CA ALA A 78 -1.83 10.92 -12.72
C ALA A 78 -1.63 11.12 -11.21
N LEU A 79 -0.54 10.61 -10.65
CA LEU A 79 -0.27 10.70 -9.21
C LEU A 79 -0.03 12.15 -8.74
N ARG A 80 0.52 13.04 -9.57
CA ARG A 80 0.62 14.49 -9.25
C ARG A 80 -0.73 15.17 -9.09
N GLN A 81 -1.77 14.62 -9.71
CA GLN A 81 -3.13 15.15 -9.59
C GLN A 81 -3.83 14.64 -8.33
N TRP A 82 -3.27 13.66 -7.63
CA TRP A 82 -3.88 13.13 -6.44
C TRP A 82 -4.02 14.21 -5.36
N ARG A 83 -5.11 14.14 -4.61
CA ARG A 83 -5.43 15.04 -3.51
C ARG A 83 -5.89 14.23 -2.32
N TYR A 84 -5.55 14.74 -1.15
CA TYR A 84 -5.90 14.19 0.14
C TYR A 84 -6.61 15.26 0.98
N LYS A 85 -7.39 14.82 1.98
CA LYS A 85 -7.93 15.73 2.99
C LYS A 85 -6.76 16.43 3.70
N PRO A 86 -6.73 17.77 3.81
CA PRO A 86 -5.71 18.46 4.59
C PRO A 86 -5.68 17.99 6.05
N TRP A 87 -4.48 17.93 6.63
CA TRP A 87 -4.25 17.57 8.04
C TRP A 87 -3.40 18.62 8.78
N VAL A 88 -3.40 19.86 8.28
CA VAL A 88 -2.77 21.00 8.96
C VAL A 88 -3.37 21.14 10.37
N GLY A 89 -2.50 21.19 11.39
CA GLY A 89 -2.92 21.34 12.79
C GLY A 89 -3.29 20.04 13.50
N THR A 90 -3.29 18.89 12.82
CA THR A 90 -3.44 17.59 13.48
C THR A 90 -2.22 17.33 14.37
N VAL A 91 -2.46 17.14 15.67
CA VAL A 91 -1.40 16.89 16.66
C VAL A 91 -0.63 15.63 16.29
N GLY A 92 0.69 15.75 16.16
CA GLY A 92 1.59 14.64 15.81
C GLY A 92 1.67 14.29 14.32
N ALA A 93 0.88 14.93 13.45
CA ALA A 93 0.97 14.72 12.01
C ALA A 93 2.13 15.54 11.40
N PRO A 94 2.87 15.00 10.42
CA PRO A 94 4.01 15.70 9.83
C PRO A 94 3.56 16.79 8.83
N PRO A 95 4.39 17.83 8.59
CA PRO A 95 4.12 18.82 7.55
C PRO A 95 4.19 18.23 6.13
N MET A 96 4.87 17.09 5.97
CA MET A 96 4.96 16.34 4.72
C MET A 96 5.16 14.86 5.04
N THR A 97 4.58 13.97 4.25
CA THR A 97 4.83 12.53 4.33
C THR A 97 5.16 11.95 2.96
N THR A 98 5.74 10.76 2.95
CA THR A 98 5.97 9.99 1.72
C THR A 98 5.27 8.65 1.75
N ILE A 99 4.78 8.23 0.58
CA ILE A 99 4.23 6.91 0.33
C ILE A 99 4.79 6.34 -0.96
N THR A 100 4.81 5.02 -1.07
CA THR A 100 5.13 4.31 -2.31
C THR A 100 3.87 3.66 -2.85
N VAL A 101 3.55 3.94 -4.11
CA VAL A 101 2.36 3.46 -4.80
C VAL A 101 2.79 2.54 -5.94
N PRO A 102 2.50 1.23 -5.88
CA PRO A 102 2.63 0.36 -7.04
C PRO A 102 1.45 0.59 -7.99
N VAL A 103 1.74 0.57 -9.29
CA VAL A 103 0.77 0.60 -10.38
C VAL A 103 1.06 -0.57 -11.31
N ILE A 104 0.04 -1.36 -11.62
CA ILE A 104 0.13 -2.54 -12.49
C ILE A 104 -0.73 -2.30 -13.72
N PHE A 105 -0.12 -2.34 -14.89
CA PHE A 105 -0.76 -2.25 -16.20
C PHE A 105 -0.88 -3.63 -16.82
N GLY A 106 -2.09 -3.99 -17.26
CA GLY A 106 -2.35 -5.24 -17.97
C GLY A 106 -2.08 -6.48 -17.12
N SER A 107 -2.61 -6.46 -15.89
CA SER A 107 -2.37 -7.46 -14.84
C SER A 107 -2.47 -8.90 -15.34
N HIS A 108 -1.37 -9.63 -15.26
CA HIS A 108 -1.29 -11.04 -15.61
C HIS A 108 -1.96 -11.87 -14.51
N GLY A 109 -3.27 -12.11 -14.67
CA GLY A 109 -4.00 -13.11 -13.91
C GLY A 109 -4.28 -14.32 -14.79
N TYR A 110 -5.56 -14.59 -15.03
CA TYR A 110 -6.03 -15.79 -15.75
C TYR A 110 -6.39 -15.52 -17.22
N ARG A 111 -6.20 -14.29 -17.71
CA ARG A 111 -6.59 -13.86 -19.06
C ARG A 111 -5.37 -13.50 -19.91
N ARG A 112 -5.52 -13.64 -21.24
CA ARG A 112 -4.70 -12.90 -22.22
C ARG A 112 -4.73 -11.41 -21.86
N PHE A 113 -3.69 -10.67 -22.25
CA PHE A 113 -3.54 -9.22 -22.07
C PHE A 113 -4.87 -8.47 -21.92
N ASN A 114 -5.01 -7.69 -20.84
CA ASN A 114 -6.13 -6.79 -20.59
C ASN A 114 -5.62 -5.35 -20.44
N THR A 115 -6.54 -4.38 -20.42
CA THR A 115 -6.21 -2.95 -20.28
C THR A 115 -6.47 -2.42 -18.87
N GLU A 116 -6.62 -3.31 -17.88
CA GLU A 116 -6.85 -2.91 -16.50
C GLU A 116 -5.60 -2.25 -15.92
N VAL A 117 -5.82 -1.18 -15.16
CA VAL A 117 -4.77 -0.49 -14.41
C VAL A 117 -5.12 -0.57 -12.93
N THR A 118 -4.31 -1.30 -12.19
CA THR A 118 -4.46 -1.45 -10.74
C THR A 118 -3.53 -0.49 -10.01
N VAL A 119 -4.04 0.22 -9.01
CA VAL A 119 -3.28 1.25 -8.28
C VAL A 119 -3.32 1.00 -6.77
N GLY A 120 -2.15 0.99 -6.14
CA GLY A 120 -2.01 0.79 -4.70
C GLY A 120 -1.93 -0.69 -4.30
N LEU A 121 -1.22 -0.95 -3.20
CA LEU A 121 -0.97 -2.32 -2.71
C LEU A 121 -2.27 -3.07 -2.39
N GLY A 122 -3.20 -2.41 -1.71
CA GLY A 122 -4.47 -3.02 -1.29
C GLY A 122 -5.35 -3.49 -2.46
N ASN A 123 -5.20 -2.86 -3.63
CA ASN A 123 -6.05 -3.12 -4.79
C ASN A 123 -5.46 -4.14 -5.76
N ILE A 124 -4.26 -4.66 -5.50
CA ILE A 124 -3.63 -5.68 -6.36
C ILE A 124 -4.56 -6.90 -6.43
N ARG A 125 -4.95 -7.32 -7.63
CA ARG A 125 -5.78 -8.53 -7.79
C ARG A 125 -5.03 -9.78 -7.34
N CYS A 126 -5.74 -10.71 -6.72
CA CYS A 126 -5.20 -12.01 -6.35
C CYS A 126 -4.67 -12.79 -7.57
N GLY A 127 -5.28 -12.64 -8.75
CA GLY A 127 -4.76 -13.22 -9.98
C GLY A 127 -3.33 -12.79 -10.32
N TYR A 128 -3.00 -11.51 -10.10
CA TYR A 128 -1.63 -11.00 -10.24
C TYR A 128 -0.67 -11.67 -9.26
N LEU A 129 -1.05 -11.71 -7.98
CA LEU A 129 -0.24 -12.33 -6.94
C LEU A 129 -0.01 -13.81 -7.25
N ASN A 130 -1.03 -14.53 -7.70
CA ASN A 130 -0.92 -15.94 -8.07
C ASN A 130 0.10 -16.15 -9.19
N HIS A 131 0.12 -15.25 -10.19
CA HIS A 131 1.12 -15.27 -11.25
C HIS A 131 2.53 -15.02 -10.70
N GLU A 132 2.73 -13.97 -9.91
CA GLU A 132 4.06 -13.69 -9.33
C GLU A 132 4.57 -14.82 -8.44
N VAL A 133 3.71 -15.42 -7.61
CA VAL A 133 4.07 -16.58 -6.78
C VAL A 133 4.44 -17.78 -7.66
N LYS A 134 3.68 -18.04 -8.73
CA LYS A 134 3.98 -19.12 -9.67
C LYS A 134 5.36 -18.92 -10.31
N SER A 135 5.62 -17.73 -10.87
CA SER A 135 6.92 -17.39 -11.47
C SER A 135 8.05 -17.51 -10.45
N ALA A 136 7.92 -16.93 -9.27
CA ALA A 136 8.96 -16.99 -8.24
C ALA A 136 9.26 -18.42 -7.79
N ARG A 137 8.25 -19.30 -7.70
CA ARG A 137 8.47 -20.72 -7.37
C ARG A 137 9.17 -21.49 -8.49
N GLN A 138 8.96 -21.09 -9.74
CA GLN A 138 9.63 -21.69 -10.90
C GLN A 138 11.09 -21.23 -10.97
N ASP A 139 11.33 -19.94 -10.84
CA ASP A 139 12.65 -19.34 -11.06
C ASP A 139 13.55 -19.49 -9.82
N TYR A 140 12.98 -19.40 -8.62
CA TYR A 140 13.71 -19.37 -7.34
C TYR A 140 13.04 -20.25 -6.26
N PRO A 141 12.96 -21.58 -6.45
CA PRO A 141 12.14 -22.46 -5.61
C PRO A 141 12.50 -22.46 -4.11
N LYS A 142 13.76 -22.16 -3.78
CA LYS A 142 14.29 -22.14 -2.40
C LYS A 142 14.10 -20.79 -1.69
N GLU A 143 13.81 -19.72 -2.42
CA GLU A 143 13.64 -18.40 -1.83
C GLU A 143 12.30 -18.31 -1.07
N PRO A 144 12.24 -17.55 0.03
CA PRO A 144 11.01 -17.37 0.77
C PRO A 144 10.05 -16.50 -0.05
N LEU A 145 8.75 -16.77 0.08
CA LEU A 145 7.72 -16.02 -0.62
C LEU A 145 7.70 -14.54 -0.22
N SER A 146 8.26 -14.15 0.93
CA SER A 146 8.41 -12.74 1.31
C SER A 146 9.23 -11.91 0.32
N LYS A 147 10.01 -12.54 -0.57
CA LYS A 147 10.72 -11.87 -1.67
C LYS A 147 9.88 -11.66 -2.93
N VAL A 148 8.68 -12.23 -3.03
CA VAL A 148 7.75 -11.90 -4.13
C VAL A 148 7.33 -10.44 -3.98
N ASP A 149 7.32 -9.71 -5.09
CA ASP A 149 7.24 -8.25 -5.11
C ASP A 149 6.05 -7.69 -4.33
N VAL A 150 4.84 -8.23 -4.48
CA VAL A 150 3.67 -7.81 -3.69
C VAL A 150 3.94 -7.87 -2.17
N PHE A 151 4.55 -8.95 -1.66
CA PHE A 151 4.85 -9.09 -0.23
C PHE A 151 6.02 -8.20 0.19
N TRP A 152 7.07 -8.14 -0.64
CA TRP A 152 8.23 -7.29 -0.41
C TRP A 152 7.83 -5.81 -0.32
N TYR A 153 7.01 -5.34 -1.26
CA TYR A 153 6.51 -3.97 -1.29
C TYR A 153 5.60 -3.67 -0.11
N THR A 154 4.77 -4.63 0.33
CA THR A 154 3.95 -4.49 1.55
C THR A 154 4.84 -4.34 2.78
N GLY A 155 5.89 -5.15 2.90
CA GLY A 155 6.89 -5.02 3.97
C GLY A 155 7.58 -3.64 3.95
N GLN A 156 7.98 -3.15 2.78
CA GLN A 156 8.56 -1.81 2.65
C GLN A 156 7.59 -0.69 3.04
N ALA A 157 6.31 -0.81 2.68
CA ALA A 157 5.30 0.18 3.02
C ALA A 157 5.12 0.32 4.54
N LEU A 158 5.26 -0.78 5.29
CA LEU A 158 5.23 -0.75 6.75
C LEU A 158 6.34 0.11 7.35
N PHE A 159 7.45 0.34 6.65
CA PHE A 159 8.56 1.18 7.09
C PHE A 159 8.65 2.51 6.32
N GLY A 160 7.65 2.84 5.51
CA GLY A 160 7.54 4.15 4.86
C GLY A 160 7.23 5.27 5.86
N SER A 161 7.50 6.52 5.46
CA SER A 161 7.27 7.71 6.31
C SER A 161 5.86 7.74 6.89
N HIS A 162 4.83 7.49 6.08
CA HIS A 162 3.45 7.50 6.54
C HIS A 162 3.21 6.59 7.74
N VAL A 163 3.62 5.32 7.65
CA VAL A 163 3.43 4.34 8.74
C VAL A 163 4.35 4.65 9.92
N ALA A 164 5.54 5.17 9.68
CA ALA A 164 6.46 5.60 10.73
C ALA A 164 5.91 6.72 11.62
N HIS A 165 4.99 7.54 11.11
CA HIS A 165 4.26 8.53 11.92
C HIS A 165 3.12 7.94 12.74
N LEU A 166 2.56 6.81 12.31
CA LEU A 166 1.42 6.15 12.97
C LEU A 166 1.87 5.09 13.99
N ARG A 167 3.07 4.52 13.81
CA ARG A 167 3.56 3.34 14.54
C ARG A 167 5.04 3.50 14.87
N SER A 168 5.40 3.16 16.11
CA SER A 168 6.81 3.10 16.54
C SER A 168 7.58 2.01 15.80
N GLU A 169 8.91 2.08 15.76
CA GLU A 169 9.75 1.05 15.15
C GLU A 169 9.45 -0.37 15.68
N PRO A 170 9.35 -0.62 17.02
CA PRO A 170 8.97 -1.95 17.52
C PRO A 170 7.59 -2.42 17.04
N GLN A 171 6.61 -1.51 16.95
CA GLN A 171 5.28 -1.85 16.43
C GLN A 171 5.35 -2.23 14.95
N ARG A 172 6.16 -1.52 14.14
CA ARG A 172 6.36 -1.84 12.72
C ARG A 172 7.06 -3.18 12.52
N GLN A 173 8.02 -3.52 13.38
CA GLN A 173 8.66 -4.83 13.36
C GLN A 173 7.66 -5.96 13.63
N VAL A 174 6.77 -5.79 14.62
CA VAL A 174 5.68 -6.75 14.88
C VAL A 174 4.75 -6.90 13.66
N LEU A 175 4.43 -5.80 12.97
CA LEU A 175 3.61 -5.85 11.75
C LEU A 175 4.31 -6.61 10.62
N LEU A 176 5.63 -6.46 10.47
CA LEU A 176 6.41 -7.19 9.46
C LEU A 176 6.44 -8.70 9.75
N GLU A 177 6.60 -9.08 11.01
CA GLU A 177 6.53 -10.49 11.44
C GLU A 177 5.15 -11.08 11.20
N GLN A 178 4.09 -10.33 11.54
CA GLN A 178 2.71 -10.72 11.23
C GLN A 178 2.48 -10.89 9.73
N LEU A 179 3.01 -9.98 8.90
CA LEU A 179 2.95 -10.10 7.44
C LEU A 179 3.58 -11.41 6.99
N GLY A 180 4.82 -11.67 7.41
CA GLY A 180 5.57 -12.87 7.05
C GLY A 180 4.84 -14.17 7.43
N ALA A 181 4.30 -14.23 8.65
CA ALA A 181 3.53 -15.37 9.14
C ALA A 181 2.22 -15.57 8.36
N ALA A 182 1.59 -14.50 7.86
CA ALA A 182 0.34 -14.56 7.12
C ALA A 182 0.50 -14.99 5.64
N ILE A 183 1.71 -14.90 5.06
CA ILE A 183 1.95 -15.17 3.63
C ILE A 183 1.35 -16.49 3.13
N PRO A 184 1.55 -17.65 3.79
CA PRO A 184 0.98 -18.91 3.30
C PRO A 184 -0.54 -18.88 3.20
N MET A 185 -1.24 -18.29 4.17
CA MET A 185 -2.70 -18.16 4.14
C MET A 185 -3.16 -17.17 3.06
N MET A 186 -2.49 -16.03 2.91
CA MET A 186 -2.81 -15.06 1.86
C MET A 186 -2.69 -15.68 0.46
N VAL A 187 -1.61 -16.44 0.20
CA VAL A 187 -1.43 -17.16 -1.07
C VAL A 187 -2.53 -18.20 -1.28
N SER A 188 -2.87 -18.98 -0.24
CA SER A 188 -3.95 -19.98 -0.33
C SER A 188 -5.31 -19.34 -0.66
N ASN A 189 -5.64 -18.23 0.01
CA ASN A 189 -6.88 -17.49 -0.19
C ASN A 189 -6.95 -16.86 -1.58
N CYS A 190 -5.88 -16.20 -2.04
CA CYS A 190 -5.81 -15.63 -3.38
C CYS A 190 -5.87 -16.69 -4.48
N ARG A 191 -5.26 -17.87 -4.27
CA ARG A 191 -5.36 -18.99 -5.22
C ARG A 191 -6.80 -19.45 -5.41
N SER A 192 -7.58 -19.43 -4.32
CA SER A 192 -9.00 -19.84 -4.34
C SER A 192 -9.93 -18.73 -4.84
N ASN A 193 -9.48 -17.47 -4.83
CA ASN A 193 -10.30 -16.30 -5.13
C ASN A 193 -9.55 -15.31 -6.04
N PRO A 194 -9.28 -15.67 -7.31
CA PRO A 194 -8.39 -14.88 -8.17
C PRO A 194 -8.90 -13.48 -8.52
N ASP A 195 -10.21 -13.26 -8.50
CA ASP A 195 -10.82 -11.97 -8.81
C ASP A 195 -10.88 -11.02 -7.60
N ARG A 196 -10.62 -11.53 -6.38
CA ARG A 196 -10.55 -10.73 -5.14
C ARG A 196 -9.28 -9.89 -5.09
N LEU A 197 -9.25 -8.95 -4.14
CA LEU A 197 -8.09 -8.09 -3.91
C LEU A 197 -7.16 -8.72 -2.86
N TYR A 198 -5.86 -8.64 -3.10
CA TYR A 198 -4.81 -9.00 -2.15
C TYR A 198 -5.02 -8.30 -0.80
N GLY A 199 -5.41 -7.02 -0.83
CA GLY A 199 -5.69 -6.23 0.36
C GLY A 199 -6.82 -6.78 1.23
N ASP A 200 -7.71 -7.60 0.69
CA ASP A 200 -8.77 -8.25 1.47
C ASP A 200 -8.25 -9.35 2.40
N TYR A 201 -7.08 -9.91 2.08
CA TYR A 201 -6.46 -10.99 2.86
C TYR A 201 -5.30 -10.51 3.74
N LEU A 202 -4.97 -9.22 3.71
CA LEU A 202 -4.01 -8.63 4.65
C LEU A 202 -4.51 -8.75 6.10
N PRO A 203 -3.62 -9.02 7.07
CA PRO A 203 -3.96 -8.87 8.48
C PRO A 203 -4.58 -7.51 8.77
N ALA A 204 -5.64 -7.46 9.57
CA ALA A 204 -6.38 -6.23 9.82
C ALA A 204 -5.51 -5.04 10.29
N PRO A 205 -4.50 -5.22 11.17
CA PRO A 205 -3.59 -4.13 11.56
C PRO A 205 -2.78 -3.56 10.38
N ILE A 206 -2.46 -4.39 9.39
CA ILE A 206 -1.71 -4.00 8.18
C ILE A 206 -2.66 -3.36 7.17
N LYS A 207 -3.85 -3.95 6.96
CA LYS A 207 -4.88 -3.41 6.05
C LYS A 207 -5.24 -1.97 6.41
N ALA A 208 -5.37 -1.66 7.70
CA ALA A 208 -5.67 -0.32 8.20
C ALA A 208 -4.57 0.73 7.92
N LEU A 209 -3.36 0.31 7.55
CA LEU A 209 -2.22 1.18 7.23
C LEU A 209 -1.99 1.31 5.72
N MET A 210 -2.67 0.49 4.91
CA MET A 210 -2.59 0.61 3.46
C MET A 210 -3.37 1.85 3.04
N VAL A 211 -2.67 2.80 2.42
CA VAL A 211 -3.30 4.01 1.89
C VAL A 211 -4.18 3.59 0.72
N GLY A 212 -5.49 3.75 0.91
CA GLY A 212 -6.49 3.48 -0.11
C GLY A 212 -6.45 4.49 -1.25
N VAL A 213 -7.10 4.12 -2.35
CA VAL A 213 -7.55 5.05 -3.40
C VAL A 213 -8.90 5.59 -2.93
N ALA A 214 -9.30 6.81 -3.33
CA ALA A 214 -10.65 7.27 -3.06
C ALA A 214 -11.64 6.27 -3.66
N GLU A 215 -12.67 5.87 -2.92
CA GLU A 215 -13.76 5.08 -3.48
C GLU A 215 -14.33 5.88 -4.65
N GLN A 216 -14.21 5.33 -5.87
CA GLN A 216 -14.94 5.91 -6.99
C GLN A 216 -16.41 5.64 -6.70
N VAL A 217 -17.16 6.71 -6.46
CA VAL A 217 -18.62 6.65 -6.47
C VAL A 217 -19.00 6.24 -7.89
N GLU A 218 -19.22 4.95 -8.11
CA GLU A 218 -19.82 4.44 -9.33
C GLU A 218 -21.23 5.06 -9.44
N GLY A 219 -21.41 5.92 -10.44
CA GLY A 219 -22.71 6.24 -11.02
C GLY A 219 -23.57 7.25 -10.26
N SER A 220 -23.61 8.48 -10.77
CA SER A 220 -24.91 9.07 -11.09
C SER A 220 -24.85 9.48 -12.56
N GLU A 221 -25.66 8.81 -13.37
CA GLU A 221 -26.08 9.24 -14.70
C GLU A 221 -26.68 10.65 -14.68
#